data_AF-A0AAV4F109-F1
#
_entry.id   AF-A0AAV4F109-F1
#
_cell.length_a   1.000
_cell.length_b   1.000
_cell.length_c   1.000
_cell.angle_alpha   90.00
_cell.angle_beta   90.00
_cell.angle_gamma   90.00
#
_symmetry.space_group_name_H-M   'P 1'
#
loop_
_entity.id
_entity.type
_entity.pdbx_description
1 polymer ?
#
loop_
_entity_poly.entity_id
_entity_poly.type
_entity_poly.pdbx_seq_one_letter_code
_entity_poly.pdbx_strand_id
1 'polypeptide(L)'
;MMVHVTNAVHRGCKKIQIRSVDTNLAVLIVSTVSELGGGLELWVAFGTGKDFRLIAVHEIAQSLGPMRCYALSKFHSLMGCDTTSYFQYNGKRIAWKIWKLSDIC
;
A
#
# COMPACT_ATOMS: atom_id res chain seq x y z
N MET A 1 6.87 1.18 7.46
CA MET A 1 5.97 1.27 8.63
C MET A 1 5.46 2.70 8.77
N MET A 2 4.13 2.89 8.87
CA MET A 2 3.49 4.20 9.04
C MET A 2 3.37 4.57 10.53
N VAL A 3 4.41 5.18 11.11
CA VAL A 3 4.51 5.41 12.58
C VAL A 3 3.30 6.14 13.18
N HIS A 4 2.81 7.20 12.50
CA HIS A 4 1.66 7.96 12.99
C HIS A 4 0.35 7.16 12.96
N VAL A 5 0.18 6.29 11.97
CA VAL A 5 -0.97 5.38 11.88
C VAL A 5 -0.93 4.39 13.02
N THR A 6 0.23 3.74 13.24
CA THR A 6 0.43 2.80 14.34
C THR A 6 0.13 3.44 15.70
N ASN A 7 0.65 4.64 15.97
CA ASN A 7 0.36 5.35 17.21
C ASN A 7 -1.13 5.71 17.37
N ALA A 8 -1.82 6.11 16.29
CA ALA A 8 -3.26 6.38 16.35
C ALA A 8 -4.07 5.11 16.65
N VAL A 9 -3.71 3.97 16.04
CA VAL A 9 -4.34 2.67 16.32
C VAL A 9 -4.11 2.25 17.78
N HIS A 10 -2.90 2.41 18.31
CA HIS A 10 -2.62 2.14 19.73
C HIS A 10 -3.41 3.04 20.68
N ARG A 11 -3.87 4.21 20.23
CA ARG A 11 -4.76 5.11 20.97
C ARG A 11 -6.25 4.80 20.77
N GLY A 12 -6.57 3.71 20.06
CA GLY A 12 -7.94 3.23 19.85
C GLY A 12 -8.61 3.76 18.58
N CYS A 13 -7.89 4.47 17.70
CA CYS A 13 -8.46 4.92 16.44
C CYS A 13 -8.70 3.73 15.50
N LYS A 14 -9.95 3.55 15.07
CA LYS A 14 -10.35 2.49 14.11
C LYS A 14 -10.60 3.00 12.70
N LYS A 15 -10.72 4.32 12.52
CA LYS A 15 -10.89 4.98 11.22
C LYS A 15 -9.82 6.05 11.07
N ILE A 16 -9.00 5.95 10.04
CA ILE A 16 -7.87 6.86 9.80
C ILE A 16 -7.91 7.30 8.33
N GLN A 17 -7.78 8.60 8.10
CA GLN A 17 -7.63 9.15 6.75
C GLN A 17 -6.23 9.76 6.59
N ILE A 18 -5.56 9.42 5.50
CA ILE A 18 -4.28 10.00 5.09
C ILE A 18 -4.52 10.82 3.82
N ARG A 19 -4.02 12.06 3.78
CA ARG A 19 -4.08 12.89 2.57
C ARG A 19 -2.72 12.88 1.88
N SER A 20 -2.70 12.53 0.60
CA SER A 20 -1.46 12.50 -0.19
C SER A 20 -1.75 12.60 -1.68
N VAL A 21 -0.77 13.03 -2.45
CA VAL A 21 -0.78 12.94 -3.93
C VAL A 21 0.21 11.89 -4.44
N ASP A 22 0.93 11.23 -3.53
CA ASP A 22 1.91 10.21 -3.87
C ASP A 22 1.27 8.81 -3.94
N THR A 23 1.47 8.14 -5.07
CA THR A 23 1.03 6.77 -5.33
C THR A 23 1.89 5.69 -4.67
N ASN A 24 3.18 5.94 -4.42
CA ASN A 24 4.06 4.94 -3.77
C ASN A 24 3.59 4.66 -2.34
N LEU A 25 2.98 5.68 -1.70
CA LEU A 25 2.34 5.57 -0.40
C LEU A 25 1.26 4.47 -0.34
N ALA A 26 0.53 4.20 -1.42
CA ALA A 26 -0.53 3.19 -1.42
C ALA A 26 0.00 1.80 -1.06
N VAL A 27 1.19 1.44 -1.55
CA VAL A 27 1.84 0.15 -1.24
C VAL A 27 2.18 0.04 0.24
N LEU A 28 2.76 1.09 0.82
CA LEU A 28 3.11 1.12 2.24
C LEU A 28 1.87 1.03 3.15
N ILE A 29 0.78 1.66 2.74
CA ILE A 29 -0.47 1.64 3.49
C ILE A 29 -1.11 0.25 3.46
N VAL A 30 -1.16 -0.41 2.30
CA VAL A 30 -1.68 -1.79 2.19
C VAL A 30 -0.96 -2.72 3.16
N SER A 31 0.38 -2.68 3.19
CA SER A 31 1.16 -3.49 4.13
C SER A 31 0.91 -3.10 5.59
N THR A 32 0.82 -1.80 5.88
CA THR A 32 0.51 -1.31 7.23
C THR A 32 -0.85 -1.80 7.73
N VAL A 33 -1.90 -1.77 6.89
CA VAL A 33 -3.23 -2.26 7.28
C VAL A 33 -3.20 -3.76 7.56
N SER A 34 -2.49 -4.53 6.74
CA SER A 34 -2.33 -5.96 6.96
C SER A 34 -1.58 -6.29 8.26
N GLU A 35 -0.62 -5.46 8.67
CA GLU A 35 0.15 -5.64 9.91
C GLU A 35 -0.65 -5.28 11.17
N LEU A 36 -1.47 -4.23 11.11
CA LEU A 36 -2.21 -3.71 12.27
C LEU A 36 -3.50 -4.51 12.59
N GLY A 37 -3.91 -5.44 11.72
CA GLY A 37 -4.97 -6.40 11.99
C GLY A 37 -6.39 -5.96 11.58
N GLY A 38 -7.35 -6.86 11.79
CA GLY A 38 -8.73 -6.73 11.30
C GLY A 38 -9.55 -5.67 12.04
N GLY A 39 -10.19 -4.77 11.29
CA GLY A 39 -11.11 -3.74 11.79
C GLY A 39 -10.63 -2.30 11.69
N LEU A 40 -9.42 -2.07 11.16
CA LEU A 40 -8.94 -0.74 10.81
C LEU A 40 -9.46 -0.30 9.43
N GLU A 41 -10.28 0.75 9.39
CA GLU A 41 -10.65 1.43 8.16
C GLU A 41 -9.64 2.54 7.85
N LEU A 42 -8.72 2.25 6.92
CA LEU A 42 -7.75 3.24 6.46
C LEU A 42 -8.12 3.74 5.06
N TRP A 43 -8.24 5.06 4.95
CA TRP A 43 -8.63 5.78 3.74
C TRP A 43 -7.51 6.69 3.24
N VAL A 44 -7.34 6.76 1.92
CA VAL A 44 -6.43 7.73 1.30
C VAL A 44 -7.23 8.77 0.53
N ALA A 45 -7.18 10.01 0.99
CA ALA A 45 -7.62 11.18 0.27
C ALA A 45 -6.54 11.54 -0.77
N PHE A 46 -6.69 11.00 -1.98
CA PHE A 46 -5.73 11.07 -3.07
C PHE A 46 -6.06 12.20 -4.05
N GLY A 47 -5.04 12.91 -4.54
CA GLY A 47 -5.21 13.94 -5.57
C GLY A 47 -5.81 15.25 -5.06
N THR A 48 -6.13 16.16 -5.99
CA THR A 48 -6.67 17.49 -5.70
C THR A 48 -7.71 17.91 -6.75
N GLY A 49 -8.60 18.85 -6.38
CA GLY A 49 -9.60 19.41 -7.28
C GLY A 49 -10.47 18.32 -7.94
N LYS A 50 -10.56 18.38 -9.28
CA LYS A 50 -11.32 17.42 -10.09
C LYS A 50 -10.80 15.99 -10.06
N ASP A 51 -9.52 15.80 -9.72
CA ASP A 51 -8.85 14.50 -9.68
C ASP A 51 -8.82 13.90 -8.26
N PHE A 52 -9.52 14.53 -7.31
CA PHE A 52 -9.65 14.04 -5.95
C PHE A 52 -10.39 12.70 -5.89
N ARG A 53 -9.84 11.74 -5.15
CA ARG A 53 -10.40 10.42 -4.93
C ARG A 53 -10.23 10.02 -3.47
N LEU A 54 -11.24 9.38 -2.88
CA LEU A 54 -11.10 8.71 -1.59
C LEU A 54 -10.96 7.21 -1.83
N ILE A 55 -9.81 6.65 -1.45
CA ILE A 55 -9.45 5.26 -1.72
C ILE A 55 -9.54 4.45 -0.41
N ALA A 56 -10.38 3.41 -0.41
CA ALA A 56 -10.52 2.47 0.70
C ALA A 56 -9.37 1.45 0.69
N VAL A 57 -8.23 1.77 1.29
CA VAL A 57 -7.05 0.89 1.22
C VAL A 57 -7.22 -0.38 2.05
N HIS A 58 -8.06 -0.33 3.08
CA HIS A 58 -8.42 -1.50 3.87
C HIS A 58 -9.19 -2.56 3.06
N GLU A 59 -10.04 -2.16 2.12
CA GLU A 59 -10.70 -3.09 1.19
C GLU A 59 -9.70 -3.71 0.21
N ILE A 60 -8.73 -2.92 -0.28
CA ILE A 60 -7.64 -3.42 -1.13
C ILE A 60 -6.83 -4.47 -0.36
N ALA A 61 -6.43 -4.17 0.87
CA ALA A 61 -5.68 -5.09 1.71
C ALA A 61 -6.46 -6.38 2.00
N GLN A 62 -7.77 -6.26 2.24
CA GLN A 62 -8.66 -7.41 2.41
C GLN A 62 -8.73 -8.27 1.14
N SER A 63 -8.85 -7.66 -0.04
CA SER A 63 -8.93 -8.37 -1.31
C SER A 63 -7.62 -9.10 -1.68
N LEU A 64 -6.47 -8.53 -1.30
CA LEU A 64 -5.16 -9.13 -1.55
C LEU A 64 -4.85 -10.26 -0.58
N GLY A 65 -5.35 -10.17 0.65
CA GLY A 65 -5.01 -11.07 1.74
C GLY A 65 -3.61 -10.81 2.33
N PRO A 66 -3.33 -11.35 3.52
CA PRO A 66 -2.18 -10.96 4.32
C PRO A 66 -0.83 -11.28 3.65
N MET A 67 -0.72 -12.43 2.98
CA MET A 67 0.51 -12.84 2.30
C MET A 67 0.89 -11.91 1.15
N ARG A 68 -0.10 -11.50 0.32
CA ARG A 68 0.17 -10.57 -0.78
C ARG A 68 0.43 -9.17 -0.26
N CYS A 69 -0.27 -8.70 0.78
CA CYS A 69 0.03 -7.42 1.40
C CYS A 69 1.48 -7.34 1.91
N TYR A 70 1.98 -8.42 2.51
CA TYR A 70 3.37 -8.54 2.94
C TYR A 70 4.35 -8.59 1.75
N ALA A 71 4.06 -9.42 0.75
CA ALA A 71 4.89 -9.56 -0.44
C ALA A 71 4.96 -8.28 -1.27
N LEU A 72 3.87 -7.51 -1.35
CA LEU A 72 3.76 -6.30 -2.18
C LEU A 72 4.77 -5.22 -1.78
N SER A 73 4.94 -4.96 -0.47
CA SER A 73 5.94 -3.98 -0.01
C SER A 73 7.37 -4.44 -0.31
N LYS A 74 7.66 -5.73 -0.16
CA LYS A 74 8.98 -6.28 -0.53
C LYS A 74 9.23 -6.20 -2.03
N PHE A 75 8.22 -6.56 -2.82
CA PHE A 75 8.27 -6.50 -4.27
C PHE A 75 8.47 -5.07 -4.76
N HIS A 76 7.80 -4.09 -4.16
CA HIS A 76 8.00 -2.68 -4.47
C HIS A 76 9.44 -2.20 -4.19
N SER A 77 10.04 -2.61 -3.06
CA SER A 77 11.44 -2.32 -2.75
C SER A 77 12.41 -2.94 -3.77
N LEU A 78 12.14 -4.17 -4.22
CA LEU A 78 12.96 -4.85 -5.22
C LEU A 78 12.85 -4.21 -6.62
N MET A 79 11.66 -3.77 -7.01
CA MET A 79 11.43 -3.14 -8.31
C MET A 79 11.79 -1.65 -8.34
N GLY A 80 12.27 -1.10 -7.22
CA GLY A 80 12.63 0.30 -7.02
C GLY A 80 11.52 1.11 -6.35
N CYS A 81 11.87 1.71 -5.22
CA CYS A 81 11.09 2.70 -4.49
C CYS A 81 11.95 3.95 -4.19
N ASP A 82 11.46 4.87 -3.36
CA ASP A 82 12.18 6.10 -3.03
C ASP A 82 13.56 5.84 -2.37
N THR A 83 13.75 4.68 -1.75
CA THR A 83 14.98 4.31 -1.03
C THR A 83 15.82 3.25 -1.74
N THR A 84 15.37 2.70 -2.88
CA THR A 84 16.07 1.63 -3.58
C THR A 84 16.16 1.90 -5.07
N SER A 85 17.29 1.52 -5.67
CA SER A 85 17.42 1.49 -7.12
C SER A 85 16.49 0.43 -7.74
N TYR A 86 16.25 0.53 -9.04
CA TYR A 86 15.47 -0.44 -9.80
C TYR A 86 16.37 -1.31 -10.69
N PHE A 87 15.91 -2.52 -11.02
CA PHE A 87 16.58 -3.35 -12.03
C PHE A 87 16.50 -2.68 -13.40
N GLN A 88 17.65 -2.42 -14.02
CA GLN A 88 17.72 -1.80 -15.33
C GLN A 88 16.84 -2.56 -16.34
N TYR A 89 16.12 -1.82 -17.19
CA TYR A 89 15.14 -2.31 -18.16
C TYR A 89 13.85 -2.93 -17.59
N ASN A 90 13.71 -3.07 -16.27
CA ASN A 90 12.51 -3.62 -15.63
C ASN A 90 11.60 -2.53 -15.06
N GLY A 91 10.99 -1.74 -15.95
CA GLY A 91 10.03 -0.71 -15.56
C GLY A 91 8.72 -1.26 -14.97
N LYS A 92 7.84 -0.35 -14.53
CA LYS A 92 6.56 -0.68 -13.85
C LYS A 92 5.68 -1.70 -14.60
N ARG A 93 5.68 -1.70 -15.94
CA ARG A 93 4.92 -2.66 -16.75
C ARG A 93 5.42 -4.10 -16.61
N ILE A 94 6.73 -4.29 -16.52
CA ILE A 94 7.34 -5.61 -16.32
C ILE A 94 7.13 -6.06 -14.87
N ALA A 95 7.34 -5.16 -13.90
CA ALA A 95 7.01 -5.41 -12.50
C ALA A 95 5.57 -5.92 -12.33
N TRP A 96 4.60 -5.27 -12.98
CA TRP A 96 3.21 -5.68 -12.92
C TRP A 96 2.95 -7.06 -13.56
N LYS A 97 3.63 -7.39 -14.66
CA LYS A 97 3.53 -8.74 -15.26
C LYS A 97 4.04 -9.81 -14.30
N ILE A 98 5.20 -9.58 -13.68
CA ILE A 98 5.80 -10.49 -12.70
C ILE A 98 4.85 -10.69 -11.50
N TRP A 99 4.32 -9.60 -10.94
CA TRP A 99 3.34 -9.65 -9.85
C TRP A 99 2.11 -10.50 -10.18
N LYS A 100 1.58 -10.38 -11.41
CA LYS A 100 0.44 -11.22 -11.83
C LYS A 100 0.80 -12.68 -12.07
N LEU A 101 2.03 -12.99 -12.44
CA LEU A 101 2.49 -14.38 -12.60
C LEU A 101 2.68 -15.08 -11.26
N SER A 102 3.05 -14.34 -10.21
CA SER A 102 3.14 -14.89 -8.85
C SER A 102 1.78 -15.30 -8.25
N ASP A 103 0.66 -15.06 -8.94
CA ASP A 103 -0.67 -15.54 -8.55
C ASP A 103 -0.93 -17.00 -8.93
N ILE A 104 -0.01 -17.65 -9.65
CA ILE A 104 -0.19 -18.99 -10.26
C ILE A 104 0.57 -20.11 -9.47
N CYS A 105 1.23 -19.78 -8.36
CA CYS A 105 1.91 -20.77 -7.51
C CYS A 105 1.23 -20.93 -6.14
#